data_AF-A0A2E0N462-F1
#
_entry.id   AF-A0A2E0N462-F1
#
_cell.length_a   1.000
_cell.length_b   1.000
_cell.length_c   1.000
_cell.angle_alpha   90.00
_cell.angle_beta   90.00
_cell.angle_gamma   90.00
#
_symmetry.space_group_name_H-M   'P 1'
#
loop_
_entity.id
_entity.type
_entity.pdbx_description
1 polymer ?
#
loop_
_entity_poly.entity_id
_entity_poly.type
_entity_poly.pdbx_seq_one_letter_code
_entity_poly.pdbx_strand_id
1 'polypeptide(L)'
;MPWNANLQIVQKENYVMIMTEMIHDARIIKLSGDYLGEHMNYWNGDSVGFWEENTLIIHSKNFRPEHSQFLMRTSEELEVVEYLTPVSDDEILYRVEVMDPLAYTDKFVLERTIKRRATSEPIYEFACHEGNYSLKWMLTGARRAELDAELNTEIAAAN
;
A
#
# COMPACT_ATOMS: atom_id res chain seq x y z
N MET A 1 4.75 -2.40 2.22
CA MET A 1 3.43 -1.81 2.54
C MET A 1 2.90 -2.30 3.90
N PRO A 2 3.33 -1.73 5.05
CA PRO A 2 2.82 -2.19 6.35
C PRO A 2 1.47 -1.56 6.76
N TRP A 3 1.07 -0.43 6.17
CA TRP A 3 0.01 0.43 6.74
C TRP A 3 -1.34 0.39 6.02
N ASN A 4 -1.40 -0.02 4.74
CA ASN A 4 -2.67 -0.22 4.03
C ASN A 4 -2.81 -1.71 3.64
N ALA A 5 -3.97 -2.30 3.97
CA ALA A 5 -4.28 -3.71 3.76
C ALA A 5 -5.23 -3.98 2.58
N ASN A 6 -5.74 -2.93 1.93
CA ASN A 6 -6.65 -3.03 0.80
C ASN A 6 -5.83 -3.15 -0.48
N LEU A 7 -5.86 -4.35 -1.06
CA LEU A 7 -5.14 -4.72 -2.27
C LEU A 7 -6.13 -5.27 -3.31
N GLN A 8 -6.01 -4.82 -4.55
CA GLN A 8 -6.62 -5.49 -5.69
C GLN A 8 -5.55 -6.24 -6.47
N ILE A 9 -5.74 -7.55 -6.63
CA ILE A 9 -4.86 -8.39 -7.45
C ILE A 9 -5.64 -8.81 -8.69
N VAL A 10 -5.13 -8.45 -9.87
CA VAL A 10 -5.70 -8.82 -11.16
C VAL A 10 -4.69 -9.66 -11.93
N GLN A 11 -5.05 -10.90 -12.20
CA GLN A 11 -4.21 -11.81 -12.97
C GLN A 11 -4.64 -11.81 -14.45
N LYS A 12 -3.65 -11.74 -15.33
CA LYS A 12 -3.76 -12.01 -16.77
C LYS A 12 -2.73 -13.07 -17.17
N GLU A 13 -2.75 -13.45 -18.45
CA GLU A 13 -1.87 -14.49 -18.99
C GLU A 13 -0.38 -14.15 -18.82
N ASN A 14 0.02 -12.90 -19.09
CA ASN A 14 1.42 -12.49 -19.13
C ASN A 14 1.85 -11.55 -18.00
N TYR A 15 0.89 -11.09 -17.18
CA TYR A 15 1.17 -10.14 -16.11
C TYR A 15 0.18 -10.29 -14.96
N VAL A 16 0.63 -9.89 -13.78
CA VAL A 16 -0.19 -9.69 -12.59
C VAL A 16 -0.14 -8.21 -12.24
N MET A 17 -1.29 -7.60 -12.00
CA MET A 17 -1.35 -6.25 -11.46
C MET A 17 -1.72 -6.33 -9.98
N ILE A 18 -0.95 -5.62 -9.14
CA ILE A 18 -1.27 -5.40 -7.73
C ILE A 18 -1.48 -3.90 -7.54
N MET A 19 -2.67 -3.51 -7.09
CA MET A 19 -3.01 -2.12 -6.78
C MET A 19 -3.25 -1.96 -5.29
N THR A 20 -2.63 -0.95 -4.68
CA THR A 20 -2.91 -0.52 -3.31
C THR A 20 -3.95 0.59 -3.28
N GLU A 21 -4.87 0.53 -2.32
CA GLU A 21 -5.90 1.57 -2.15
C GLU A 21 -5.29 2.95 -1.81
N MET A 22 -4.45 3.03 -0.78
CA MET A 22 -3.74 4.26 -0.43
C MET A 22 -2.67 4.58 -1.47
N ILE A 23 -2.66 5.83 -1.94
CA ILE A 23 -1.77 6.39 -2.99
C ILE A 23 -2.05 5.85 -4.41
N HIS A 24 -2.94 4.88 -4.57
CA HIS A 24 -3.39 4.36 -5.88
C HIS A 24 -2.27 3.81 -6.76
N ASP A 25 -1.20 3.32 -6.15
CA ASP A 25 -0.09 2.73 -6.88
C ASP A 25 -0.52 1.40 -7.51
N ALA A 26 -0.41 1.32 -8.83
CA ALA A 26 -0.58 0.10 -9.62
C ALA A 26 0.78 -0.44 -10.02
N ARG A 27 1.14 -1.61 -9.51
CA ARG A 27 2.35 -2.36 -9.88
C ARG A 27 1.98 -3.40 -10.93
N ILE A 28 2.61 -3.32 -12.10
CA ILE A 28 2.47 -4.33 -13.15
C ILE A 28 3.69 -5.26 -13.07
N ILE A 29 3.43 -6.52 -12.72
CA ILE A 29 4.44 -7.57 -12.61
C ILE A 29 4.38 -8.42 -13.88
N LYS A 30 5.47 -8.42 -14.65
CA LYS A 30 5.62 -9.28 -15.83
C LYS A 30 5.82 -10.72 -15.34
N LEU A 31 5.18 -11.71 -15.96
CA LEU A 31 5.37 -13.14 -15.60
C LEU A 31 6.52 -13.82 -16.35
N SER A 32 7.19 -13.09 -17.25
CA SER A 32 8.37 -13.55 -17.99
C SER A 32 9.13 -12.37 -18.58
N GLY A 33 10.34 -12.64 -19.06
CA GLY A 33 11.22 -11.65 -19.70
C GLY A 33 12.22 -11.00 -18.76
N ASP A 34 13.02 -10.10 -19.31
CA ASP A 34 14.11 -9.45 -18.60
C ASP A 34 13.65 -8.20 -17.84
N TYR A 35 14.53 -7.76 -16.94
CA TYR A 35 14.38 -6.46 -16.31
C TYR A 35 14.56 -5.35 -17.35
N LEU A 36 13.80 -4.28 -17.20
CA LEU A 36 13.98 -3.00 -17.87
C LEU A 36 15.30 -2.44 -17.31
N GLY A 37 16.29 -2.27 -18.20
CA GLY A 37 17.73 -2.17 -17.86
C GLY A 37 18.11 -1.22 -16.71
N GLU A 38 19.34 -1.38 -16.21
CA GLU A 38 19.86 -0.81 -14.96
C GLU A 38 19.75 0.71 -14.80
N HIS A 39 19.54 1.46 -15.88
CA HIS A 39 19.38 2.91 -15.83
C HIS A 39 17.93 3.37 -15.54
N MET A 40 16.97 2.46 -15.52
CA MET A 40 15.55 2.75 -15.30
C MET A 40 15.18 2.44 -13.84
N ASN A 41 15.23 3.46 -13.00
CA ASN A 41 14.84 3.34 -11.59
C ASN A 41 13.35 3.65 -11.40
N TYR A 42 12.61 2.70 -10.83
CA TYR A 42 11.18 2.83 -10.58
C TYR A 42 10.89 3.03 -9.09
N TRP A 43 9.82 3.76 -8.77
CA TRP A 43 9.39 3.95 -7.38
C TRP A 43 9.08 2.62 -6.68
N ASN A 44 8.49 1.68 -7.41
CA ASN A 44 8.12 0.35 -6.92
C ASN A 44 9.05 -0.77 -7.43
N GLY A 45 10.22 -0.40 -7.94
CA GLY A 45 11.14 -1.31 -8.62
C GLY A 45 10.58 -1.83 -9.96
N ASP A 46 11.43 -2.55 -10.70
CA ASP A 46 11.02 -3.35 -11.84
C ASP A 46 10.80 -4.80 -11.38
N SER A 47 9.55 -5.25 -11.50
CA SER A 47 9.10 -6.54 -10.98
C SER A 47 8.98 -7.59 -12.08
N VAL A 48 9.64 -8.73 -11.87
CA VAL A 48 9.49 -9.94 -12.68
C VAL A 48 9.03 -11.07 -11.76
N GLY A 49 7.90 -11.68 -12.11
CA GLY A 49 7.31 -12.77 -11.38
C GLY A 49 7.34 -14.08 -12.15
N PHE A 50 7.19 -15.18 -11.42
CA PHE A 50 7.02 -16.52 -11.96
C PHE A 50 6.24 -17.37 -10.96
N TRP A 51 5.68 -18.48 -11.44
CA TRP A 51 4.95 -19.42 -10.61
C TRP A 51 5.83 -20.59 -10.23
N GLU A 52 5.85 -20.90 -8.93
CA GLU A 52 6.38 -22.14 -8.40
C GLU A 52 5.23 -22.86 -7.69
N GLU A 53 4.79 -23.98 -8.28
CA GLU A 53 3.59 -24.69 -7.85
C GLU A 53 2.35 -23.76 -7.79
N ASN A 54 1.88 -23.44 -6.58
CA ASN A 54 0.74 -22.55 -6.33
C ASN A 54 1.16 -21.16 -5.82
N THR A 55 2.46 -20.87 -5.73
CA THR A 55 2.99 -19.62 -5.20
C THR A 55 3.45 -18.70 -6.33
N LEU A 56 2.96 -17.46 -6.32
CA LEU A 56 3.50 -16.41 -7.16
C LEU A 56 4.73 -15.82 -6.45
N ILE A 57 5.89 -16.01 -7.07
CA ILE A 57 7.15 -15.41 -6.62
C ILE A 57 7.41 -14.18 -7.48
N ILE A 58 7.70 -13.05 -6.85
CA ILE A 58 7.95 -11.78 -7.52
C ILE A 58 9.30 -11.27 -7.05
N HIS A 59 10.25 -11.11 -7.98
CA HIS A 59 11.52 -10.46 -7.70
C HIS A 59 11.49 -9.03 -8.25
N SER A 60 11.88 -8.07 -7.41
CA SER A 60 11.91 -6.65 -7.75
C SER A 60 13.28 -6.07 -7.42
N LYS A 61 13.81 -5.28 -8.36
CA LYS A 61 15.07 -4.51 -8.22
C LYS A 61 14.98 -3.17 -8.96
N ASN A 62 16.08 -2.44 -9.10
CA ASN A 62 16.13 -1.12 -9.76
C ASN A 62 15.19 -0.11 -9.09
N PHE A 63 15.23 -0.06 -7.76
CA PHE A 63 14.47 0.91 -6.98
C PHE A 63 15.12 2.29 -7.06
N ARG A 64 14.29 3.32 -6.95
CA ARG A 64 14.76 4.70 -6.80
C ARG A 64 15.52 4.90 -5.47
N PRO A 65 16.67 5.59 -5.46
CA PRO A 65 17.40 5.90 -4.22
C PRO A 65 16.55 6.65 -3.19
N GLU A 66 15.57 7.44 -3.65
CA GLU A 66 14.63 8.19 -2.81
C GLU A 66 13.66 7.29 -2.01
N HIS A 67 13.63 5.99 -2.29
CA HIS A 67 12.86 5.02 -1.49
C HIS A 67 13.47 4.83 -0.07
N SER A 68 14.73 5.21 0.13
CA SER A 68 15.42 5.11 1.42
C SER A 68 14.84 6.10 2.42
N GLN A 69 14.15 5.61 3.46
CA GLN A 69 13.42 6.42 4.43
C GLN A 69 13.88 6.18 5.88
N PHE A 70 13.56 7.07 6.82
CA PHE A 70 14.14 7.02 8.18
C PHE A 70 13.87 5.69 8.89
N LEU A 71 12.66 5.12 8.71
CA LEU A 71 12.32 3.82 9.33
C LEU A 71 13.00 2.63 8.64
N MET A 72 13.40 2.76 7.37
CA MET A 72 13.97 1.68 6.59
C MET A 72 14.96 2.25 5.58
N ARG A 73 16.24 2.09 5.89
CA ARG A 73 17.36 2.53 5.05
C ARG A 73 17.56 1.52 3.94
N THR A 74 17.54 1.99 2.71
CA THR A 74 17.85 1.19 1.51
C THR A 74 18.89 1.91 0.66
N SER A 75 19.50 1.17 -0.26
CA SER A 75 20.49 1.59 -1.22
C SER A 75 20.01 1.24 -2.64
N GLU A 76 20.86 1.49 -3.61
CA GLU A 76 20.69 1.11 -5.01
C GLU A 76 20.81 -0.40 -5.26
N GLU A 77 21.37 -1.15 -4.31
CA GLU A 77 21.47 -2.63 -4.31
C GLU A 77 20.27 -3.31 -3.63
N LEU A 78 19.16 -2.58 -3.45
CA LEU A 78 17.94 -3.13 -2.87
C LEU A 78 17.30 -4.15 -3.82
N GLU A 79 17.13 -5.37 -3.31
CA GLU A 79 16.36 -6.44 -3.93
C GLU A 79 15.26 -6.92 -2.98
N VAL A 80 14.07 -7.16 -3.55
CA VAL A 80 12.89 -7.59 -2.80
C VAL A 80 12.28 -8.80 -3.48
N VAL A 81 12.14 -9.90 -2.74
CA VAL A 81 11.44 -11.10 -3.21
C VAL A 81 10.16 -11.28 -2.42
N GLU A 82 9.03 -11.18 -3.10
CA GLU A 82 7.68 -11.33 -2.55
C GLU A 82 7.13 -12.71 -2.93
N TYR A 83 6.50 -13.39 -1.98
CA TYR A 83 5.86 -14.69 -2.14
C TYR A 83 4.39 -14.54 -1.79
N LEU A 84 3.51 -14.82 -2.74
CA LEU A 84 2.07 -14.84 -2.53
C LEU A 84 1.57 -16.28 -2.68
N THR A 85 1.34 -16.92 -1.55
CA THR A 85 0.87 -18.32 -1.49
C THR A 85 -0.58 -18.36 -1.02
N PRO A 86 -1.54 -18.78 -1.85
CA PRO A 86 -2.90 -19.09 -1.39
C PRO A 86 -2.84 -20.23 -0.37
N VAL A 87 -3.34 -19.98 0.85
CA VAL A 87 -3.38 -20.98 1.95
C VAL A 87 -4.80 -21.44 2.28
N SER A 88 -5.81 -20.72 1.80
CA SER A 88 -7.22 -21.12 1.78
C SER A 88 -7.96 -20.37 0.67
N ASP A 89 -9.27 -20.59 0.52
CA ASP A 89 -10.10 -19.88 -0.47
C ASP A 89 -10.09 -18.35 -0.26
N ASP A 90 -9.91 -17.91 0.99
CA ASP A 90 -10.01 -16.52 1.42
C ASP A 90 -8.71 -15.95 2.00
N GLU A 91 -7.61 -16.70 2.01
CA GLU A 91 -6.35 -16.24 2.62
C GLU A 91 -5.14 -16.49 1.72
N ILE A 92 -4.29 -15.47 1.63
CA ILE A 92 -2.98 -15.52 1.00
C ILE A 92 -1.94 -15.25 2.08
N LEU A 93 -0.98 -16.17 2.24
CA LEU A 93 0.23 -15.90 2.99
C LEU A 93 1.16 -15.05 2.12
N TYR A 94 1.39 -13.81 2.55
CA TYR A 94 2.32 -12.89 1.94
C TYR A 94 3.61 -12.87 2.76
N ARG A 95 4.69 -13.35 2.14
CA ARG A 95 6.04 -13.36 2.71
C ARG A 95 6.92 -12.48 1.84
N VAL A 96 7.79 -11.69 2.44
CA VAL A 96 8.74 -10.86 1.73
C VAL A 96 10.13 -11.01 2.33
N GLU A 97 11.10 -11.23 1.47
CA GLU A 97 12.53 -11.19 1.79
C GLU A 97 13.11 -9.90 1.24
N VAL A 98 13.78 -9.14 2.10
CA VAL A 98 14.44 -7.89 1.73
C VAL A 98 15.95 -8.09 1.85
N MET A 99 16.67 -7.75 0.79
CA MET A 99 18.11 -7.89 0.67
C MET A 99 18.71 -6.57 0.23
N ASP A 100 19.68 -6.07 0.98
CA ASP A 100 20.44 -4.88 0.60
C ASP A 100 21.80 -4.94 1.31
N PRO A 101 22.85 -5.41 0.62
CA PRO A 101 24.17 -5.65 1.23
C PRO A 101 24.89 -4.36 1.66
N LEU A 102 24.45 -3.20 1.18
CA LEU A 102 25.01 -1.91 1.58
C LEU A 102 24.33 -1.35 2.83
N ALA A 103 23.05 -1.66 3.04
CA ALA A 103 22.29 -1.19 4.18
C ALA A 103 22.22 -2.20 5.35
N TYR A 104 22.24 -3.50 5.07
CA TYR A 104 22.01 -4.56 6.05
C TYR A 104 23.11 -5.63 6.00
N THR A 105 23.40 -6.23 7.16
CA THR A 105 24.39 -7.31 7.27
C THR A 105 23.87 -8.67 6.84
N ASP A 106 22.54 -8.84 6.82
CA ASP A 106 21.86 -10.06 6.40
C ASP A 106 20.46 -9.69 5.88
N LYS A 107 19.85 -10.61 5.13
CA LYS A 107 18.47 -10.46 4.69
C LYS A 107 17.51 -10.57 5.87
N PHE A 108 16.39 -9.86 5.79
CA PHE A 108 15.32 -10.02 6.76
C PHE A 108 14.01 -10.37 6.08
N VAL A 109 13.11 -10.98 6.86
CA VAL A 109 11.85 -11.54 6.37
C VAL A 109 10.69 -10.91 7.11
N LEU A 110 9.64 -10.55 6.37
CA LEU A 110 8.36 -10.15 6.93
C LEU A 110 7.28 -11.07 6.39
N GLU A 111 6.32 -11.42 7.25
CA GLU A 111 5.21 -12.28 6.89
C GLU A 111 3.89 -11.68 7.37
N ARG A 112 2.86 -11.82 6.56
CA ARG A 112 1.51 -11.38 6.87
C ARG A 112 0.48 -12.19 6.08
N THR A 113 -0.65 -12.49 6.71
CA THR A 113 -1.82 -13.02 6.01
C THR A 113 -2.66 -11.88 5.43
N ILE A 114 -2.96 -11.97 4.13
CA ILE A 114 -3.93 -11.13 3.43
C ILE A 114 -5.24 -11.90 3.39
N LYS A 115 -6.33 -11.28 3.87
CA LYS A 115 -7.67 -11.87 3.82
C LYS A 115 -8.48 -11.28 2.66
N ARG A 116 -9.16 -12.14 1.91
CA ARG A 116 -10.08 -11.76 0.84
C ARG A 116 -11.27 -11.01 1.43
N ARG A 117 -11.65 -9.89 0.80
CA ARG A 117 -12.88 -9.17 1.12
C ARG A 117 -14.07 -9.80 0.40
N ALA A 118 -15.27 -9.63 0.95
CA ALA A 118 -16.49 -10.03 0.28
C ALA A 118 -16.62 -9.35 -1.09
N THR A 119 -17.13 -10.06 -2.10
CA THR A 119 -17.27 -9.52 -3.47
C THR A 119 -18.19 -8.30 -3.54
N SER A 120 -19.10 -8.14 -2.56
CA SER A 120 -19.96 -6.97 -2.41
C SER A 120 -19.23 -5.72 -1.90
N GLU A 121 -17.97 -5.83 -1.51
CA GLU A 121 -17.16 -4.73 -0.99
C GLU A 121 -16.05 -4.35 -1.98
N PRO A 122 -16.33 -3.41 -2.91
CA PRO A 122 -15.30 -2.91 -3.79
C PRO A 122 -14.26 -2.09 -3.02
N ILE A 123 -13.05 -2.03 -3.58
CA ILE A 123 -12.05 -1.06 -3.14
C ILE A 123 -12.49 0.31 -3.65
N TYR A 124 -12.71 1.24 -2.74
CA TYR A 124 -13.00 2.64 -3.07
C TYR A 124 -11.70 3.43 -3.18
N GLU A 125 -11.74 4.50 -3.97
CA GLU A 125 -10.63 5.44 -4.08
C GLU A 125 -10.36 6.08 -2.70
N PHE A 126 -9.13 6.00 -2.20
CA PHE A 126 -8.75 6.58 -0.90
C PHE A 126 -9.21 8.04 -0.71
N ALA A 127 -9.10 8.88 -1.77
CA ALA A 127 -9.55 10.27 -1.75
C ALA A 127 -11.06 10.45 -1.49
N CYS A 128 -11.90 9.46 -1.83
CA CYS A 128 -13.33 9.49 -1.53
C CYS A 128 -13.62 9.45 -0.02
N HIS A 129 -12.71 8.90 0.78
CA HIS A 129 -12.83 8.85 2.23
C HIS A 129 -12.30 10.11 2.93
N GLU A 130 -11.31 10.80 2.36
CA GLU A 130 -10.64 11.91 3.04
C GLU A 130 -11.35 13.28 2.89
N GLY A 131 -12.19 13.46 1.85
CA GLY A 131 -12.79 14.77 1.54
C GLY A 131 -14.30 14.91 1.73
N ASN A 132 -15.08 13.83 1.62
CA ASN A 132 -16.53 13.93 1.41
C ASN A 132 -17.33 14.36 2.64
N TYR A 133 -16.85 14.01 3.83
CA TYR A 133 -17.56 14.27 5.07
C TYR A 133 -16.88 15.34 5.93
N SER A 134 -15.56 15.46 5.82
CA SER A 134 -14.72 16.32 6.64
C SER A 134 -15.21 17.77 6.63
N LEU A 135 -15.49 18.33 5.45
CA LEU A 135 -15.93 19.73 5.33
C LEU A 135 -17.30 19.98 5.99
N LYS A 136 -18.27 19.09 5.77
CA LYS A 136 -19.59 19.21 6.40
C LYS A 136 -19.49 19.13 7.91
N TRP A 137 -18.70 18.19 8.44
CA TRP A 137 -18.53 18.03 9.89
C TRP A 137 -17.78 19.21 10.52
N MET A 138 -16.73 19.73 9.88
CA MET A 138 -16.01 20.93 10.33
C MET A 138 -16.93 22.15 10.42
N LEU A 139 -17.73 22.40 9.38
CA LEU A 139 -18.68 23.51 9.36
C LEU A 139 -19.78 23.32 10.41
N THR A 140 -20.25 22.08 10.61
CA THR A 140 -21.27 21.78 11.64
C THR A 140 -20.72 22.04 13.06
N GLY A 141 -19.47 21.66 13.33
CA GLY A 141 -18.79 21.97 14.59
C GLY A 141 -18.65 23.48 14.84
N ALA A 142 -18.26 24.24 13.80
CA ALA A 142 -18.17 25.69 13.89
C ALA A 142 -19.53 26.35 14.19
N ARG A 143 -20.60 25.92 13.52
CA ARG A 143 -21.97 26.42 13.79
C ARG A 143 -22.44 26.10 15.19
N ARG A 144 -22.05 24.95 15.74
CA ARG A 144 -22.35 24.61 17.13
C ARG A 144 -21.64 25.55 18.10
N ALA A 145 -20.36 25.87 17.86
CA ALA A 145 -19.59 26.79 18.69
C ALA A 145 -20.16 28.22 18.66
N GLU A 146 -20.64 28.70 17.51
CA GLU A 146 -21.35 29.99 17.40
C GLU A 146 -22.62 30.01 18.26
N LEU A 147 -23.47 28.97 18.18
CA LEU A 147 -24.69 28.86 18.99
C LEU A 147 -24.40 28.82 20.49
N ASP A 148 -23.38 28.07 20.91
CA ASP A 148 -23.00 27.99 22.33
C ASP A 148 -22.50 29.36 22.84
N ALA A 149 -21.81 30.16 22.00
CA ALA A 149 -21.37 31.51 22.34
C ALA A 149 -22.53 32.51 22.45
N GLU A 150 -23.50 32.45 21.53
CA GLU A 150 -24.72 33.26 21.60
C GLU A 150 -25.52 32.95 22.88
N LEU A 151 -25.76 31.66 23.17
CA LEU A 151 -26.50 31.24 24.35
C LEU A 151 -25.81 31.68 25.66
N ASN A 152 -24.49 31.55 25.74
CA ASN A 152 -23.73 32.02 26.91
C ASN A 152 -23.82 33.54 27.09
N THR A 153 -23.89 34.29 26.00
CA THR A 153 -24.07 35.75 26.02
C THR A 153 -25.46 36.12 26.52
N GLU A 154 -26.51 35.43 26.08
CA GLU A 154 -27.88 35.63 26.56
C GLU A 154 -28.02 35.29 28.05
N ILE A 155 -27.43 34.18 28.51
CA ILE A 155 -27.42 33.80 29.93
C ILE A 155 -26.69 34.85 30.78
N ALA A 156 -25.57 35.38 30.29
CA ALA A 156 -24.83 36.42 30.98
C ALA A 156 -25.59 37.75 31.05
N ALA A 157 -26.43 38.07 30.05
CA ALA A 157 -27.26 39.26 30.04
C ALA A 157 -28.53 39.13 30.91
N ALA A 158 -28.96 37.91 31.24
CA ALA A 158 -30.14 37.62 32.04
C ALA A 158 -29.87 37.50 33.56
N ASN A 159 -28.60 37.54 33.98
CA ASN A 159 -28.17 37.55 35.39
C ASN A 159 -27.60 38.92 35.79
#